data_AF-A0A376P837-F1
#
_entry.id   AF-A0A376P837-F1
#
_cell.length_a   1.000
_cell.length_b   1.000
_cell.length_c   1.000
_cell.angle_alpha   90.00
_cell.angle_beta   90.00
_cell.angle_gamma   90.00
#
_symmetry.space_group_name_H-M   'P 1'
#
loop_
_entity.id
_entity.type
_entity.pdbx_description
1 polymer ?
#
loop_
_entity_poly.entity_id
_entity_poly.type
_entity_poly.pdbx_seq_one_letter_code
_entity_poly.pdbx_strand_id
1 'polypeptide(L)'
;MIPKIIHYCWFGRSPLSELTKQCIASWEKYCPEYKIIRWDENNVDLNSCSFVRQAYKEKKWAFVSDYVRLKVVNEYGGIYLDTDVELIKPLDDLLIYPAYIGL
;
A
#
# COMPACT_ATOMS: atom_id res chain seq x y z
N MET A 1 -3.95 8.87 -16.62
CA MET A 1 -4.34 7.46 -16.42
C MET A 1 -3.55 6.94 -15.24
N ILE A 2 -4.21 6.23 -14.33
CA ILE A 2 -3.56 5.73 -13.11
C ILE A 2 -2.53 4.65 -13.48
N PRO A 3 -1.26 4.74 -13.03
CA PRO A 3 -0.26 3.71 -13.26
C PRO A 3 -0.66 2.33 -12.72
N LYS A 4 -0.27 1.25 -13.41
CA LYS A 4 -0.45 -0.14 -12.96
C LYS A 4 0.55 -0.51 -11.83
N ILE A 5 0.40 0.15 -10.68
CA ILE A 5 1.22 -0.07 -9.49
C ILE A 5 0.28 -0.29 -8.31
N ILE A 6 0.51 -1.36 -7.54
CA ILE A 6 -0.17 -1.61 -6.28
C ILE A 6 0.83 -1.33 -5.15
N HIS A 7 0.45 -0.45 -4.24
CA HIS A 7 1.22 -0.10 -3.05
C HIS A 7 0.55 -0.70 -1.82
N TYR A 8 1.35 -1.22 -0.89
CA TYR A 8 0.88 -1.58 0.46
C TYR A 8 1.99 -1.32 1.48
N CYS A 9 1.61 -1.15 2.74
CA CYS A 9 2.55 -0.96 3.85
C CYS A 9 2.69 -2.22 4.71
N TRP A 10 3.90 -2.47 5.21
CA TRP A 10 4.13 -3.51 6.20
C TRP A 10 5.29 -3.14 7.14
N PHE A 11 4.96 -2.49 8.26
CA PHE A 11 5.92 -2.04 9.26
C PHE A 11 5.93 -2.95 10.50
N GLY A 12 7.03 -2.91 11.25
CA GLY A 12 7.23 -3.67 12.48
C GLY A 12 7.98 -5.00 12.27
N ARG A 13 8.42 -5.31 11.04
CA ARG A 13 9.21 -6.51 10.67
C ARG A 13 8.64 -7.86 11.10
N SER A 14 7.37 -7.91 11.45
CA SER A 14 6.68 -9.16 11.76
C SER A 14 6.44 -9.95 10.47
N PRO A 15 6.36 -11.29 10.52
CA PRO A 15 5.97 -12.07 9.35
C PRO A 15 4.55 -11.70 8.89
N LEU A 16 4.30 -11.73 7.58
CA LEU A 16 2.96 -11.52 7.03
C LEU A 16 2.00 -12.57 7.58
N SER A 17 0.80 -12.12 7.95
CA SER A 17 -0.28 -13.01 8.36
C SER A 17 -0.76 -13.87 7.18
N GLU A 18 -1.46 -14.96 7.46
CA GLU A 18 -2.00 -15.82 6.40
C GLU A 18 -3.04 -15.09 5.56
N LEU A 19 -3.92 -14.30 6.20
CA LEU A 19 -4.88 -13.43 5.51
C LEU A 19 -4.17 -12.46 4.57
N THR A 20 -3.10 -11.82 5.03
CA THR A 20 -2.33 -10.87 4.21
C THR A 20 -1.74 -11.54 2.98
N LYS A 21 -1.19 -12.75 3.12
CA LYS A 21 -0.66 -13.50 1.97
C LYS A 21 -1.77 -13.86 0.98
N GLN A 22 -2.95 -14.24 1.46
CA GLN A 22 -4.10 -14.55 0.61
C GLN A 22 -4.58 -13.31 -0.15
N CYS A 23 -4.68 -12.15 0.52
CA CYS A 23 -5.02 -10.88 -0.12
C CYS A 23 -3.99 -10.52 -1.20
N ILE A 24 -2.69 -10.56 -0.90
CA ILE A 24 -1.63 -10.27 -1.87
C ILE A 24 -1.69 -11.23 -3.07
N ALA A 25 -1.92 -12.53 -2.83
CA ALA A 25 -2.07 -13.51 -3.89
C ALA A 25 -3.28 -13.21 -4.80
N SER A 26 -4.37 -12.68 -4.25
CA SER A 26 -5.51 -12.20 -5.06
C SER A 26 -5.09 -11.04 -5.96
N TRP A 27 -4.20 -10.15 -5.49
CA TRP A 27 -3.71 -9.03 -6.29
C TRP A 27 -2.87 -9.52 -7.46
N GLU A 28 -1.95 -10.45 -7.22
CA GLU A 28 -1.14 -11.07 -8.27
C GLU A 28 -2.01 -11.83 -9.30
N LYS A 29 -3.07 -12.50 -8.84
CA LYS A 29 -4.02 -13.22 -9.69
C LYS A 29 -4.82 -12.30 -10.60
N TYR A 30 -5.40 -11.23 -10.05
CA TYR A 30 -6.31 -10.36 -10.80
C TYR A 30 -5.61 -9.19 -11.50
N CYS A 31 -4.39 -8.87 -11.10
CA CYS A 31 -3.58 -7.77 -11.62
C CYS A 31 -2.15 -8.25 -11.98
N PRO A 32 -1.98 -9.29 -12.83
CA PRO A 32 -0.67 -9.93 -13.06
C PRO A 32 0.37 -9.02 -13.72
N GLU A 33 -0.07 -7.97 -14.40
CA GLU A 33 0.81 -6.98 -15.04
C GLU A 33 1.19 -5.81 -14.10
N TYR A 34 0.61 -5.75 -12.89
CA TYR A 34 0.82 -4.64 -11.98
C TYR A 34 2.11 -4.85 -11.20
N LYS A 35 2.87 -3.77 -11.02
CA LYS A 35 4.01 -3.79 -10.10
C LYS A 35 3.49 -3.69 -8.66
N ILE A 36 3.75 -4.70 -7.84
CA ILE A 36 3.41 -4.67 -6.42
C ILE A 36 4.62 -4.17 -5.63
N ILE A 37 4.45 -3.10 -4.85
CA ILE A 37 5.49 -2.47 -4.03
C ILE A 37 5.08 -2.53 -2.56
N ARG A 38 5.89 -3.25 -1.78
CA ARG A 38 5.85 -3.20 -0.32
C ARG A 38 6.61 -1.99 0.18
N TRP A 39 5.98 -1.17 1.01
CA TRP A 39 6.62 -0.10 1.75
C TRP A 39 6.88 -0.54 3.19
N ASP A 40 8.15 -0.54 3.59
CA ASP A 40 8.62 -1.01 4.89
C ASP A 40 9.83 -0.18 5.37
N GLU A 41 10.51 -0.61 6.44
CA GLU A 41 11.65 0.12 7.01
C GLU A 41 12.84 0.26 6.05
N ASN A 42 12.90 -0.52 4.97
CA ASN A 42 14.04 -0.53 4.05
C ASN A 42 13.91 0.52 2.95
N ASN A 43 12.69 1.01 2.68
CA ASN A 43 12.44 1.95 1.58
C ASN A 43 11.58 3.17 1.95
N VAL A 44 11.18 3.29 3.22
CA VAL A 44 10.53 4.49 3.75
C VAL A 44 11.48 5.26 4.66
N ASP A 45 11.64 6.56 4.38
CA ASP A 45 12.28 7.47 5.33
C ASP A 45 11.35 7.76 6.52
N LEU A 46 11.55 6.98 7.59
CA LEU A 46 10.80 7.09 8.84
C LEU A 46 11.14 8.36 9.66
N ASN A 47 12.13 9.14 9.23
CA ASN A 47 12.46 10.43 9.83
C ASN A 47 11.93 11.63 9.04
N SER A 48 11.26 11.38 7.91
CA SER A 48 10.77 12.41 6.97
C SER A 48 9.91 13.51 7.60
N CYS A 49 9.16 13.21 8.67
CA CYS A 49 8.47 14.22 9.47
C CYS A 49 8.33 13.79 10.93
N SER A 50 7.98 14.75 11.80
CA SER A 50 7.79 14.50 13.24
C SER A 50 6.69 13.47 13.52
N PHE A 51 5.60 13.52 12.76
CA PHE A 51 4.47 12.62 12.91
C PHE A 51 4.88 11.15 12.67
N VAL A 52 5.47 10.85 11.50
CA VAL A 52 5.93 9.50 11.16
C VAL A 52 6.95 8.99 12.16
N ARG A 53 7.93 9.83 12.52
CA ARG A 53 8.98 9.46 13.46
C ARG A 53 8.42 9.09 14.84
N GLN A 54 7.47 9.87 15.35
CA GLN A 54 6.83 9.61 16.64
C GLN A 54 5.96 8.36 16.57
N ALA A 55 5.10 8.23 15.56
CA ALA A 55 4.26 7.06 15.35
C ALA A 55 5.09 5.77 15.25
N TYR A 56 6.17 5.80 14.47
CA TYR A 56 7.06 4.66 14.34
C TYR A 56 7.75 4.31 15.67
N LYS A 57 8.27 5.31 16.40
CA LYS A 57 8.90 5.11 17.72
C LYS A 57 7.94 4.48 18.73
N GLU A 58 6.67 4.86 18.69
CA GLU A 58 5.61 4.31 19.54
C GLU A 58 4.99 3.01 19.01
N LYS A 59 5.54 2.44 17.94
CA LYS A 59 5.05 1.22 17.29
C LYS A 59 3.61 1.32 16.78
N LYS A 60 3.20 2.52 16.42
CA LYS A 60 1.86 2.86 15.91
C LYS A 60 1.82 2.69 14.39
N TRP A 61 1.93 1.45 13.92
CA TRP A 61 2.11 1.11 12.50
C TRP A 61 1.01 1.64 11.58
N ALA A 62 -0.25 1.59 12.02
CA ALA A 62 -1.38 2.12 11.25
C ALA A 62 -1.19 3.60 10.89
N PHE A 63 -0.75 4.41 11.85
CA PHE A 63 -0.50 5.84 11.63
C PHE A 63 0.70 6.11 10.72
N VAL A 64 1.71 5.23 10.74
CA VAL A 64 2.80 5.29 9.76
C VAL A 64 2.25 5.01 8.35
N SER A 65 1.45 3.96 8.20
CA SER A 65 0.81 3.60 6.93
C SER A 65 -0.14 4.70 6.40
N ASP A 66 -0.87 5.40 7.28
CA ASP A 66 -1.76 6.52 6.89
C ASP A 66 -1.01 7.67 6.24
N TYR A 67 0.19 7.98 6.73
CA TYR A 67 1.05 8.96 6.07
C TYR A 67 1.63 8.42 4.76
N VAL A 68 2.17 7.21 4.80
CA VAL A 68 2.88 6.62 3.66
C VAL A 68 1.94 6.39 2.48
N ARG A 69 0.69 5.95 2.69
CA ARG A 69 -0.28 5.74 1.61
C ARG A 69 -0.48 6.99 0.75
N LEU A 70 -0.62 8.14 1.41
CA LEU A 70 -0.83 9.42 0.73
C LEU A 70 0.45 9.87 0.03
N LYS A 71 1.60 9.74 0.70
CA LYS A 71 2.90 10.08 0.13
C LYS A 71 3.18 9.31 -1.16
N VAL A 72 3.02 7.98 -1.14
CA VAL A 72 3.42 7.13 -2.27
C VAL A 72 2.47 7.28 -3.44
N VAL A 73 1.16 7.44 -3.19
CA VAL A 73 0.21 7.74 -4.27
C VAL A 73 0.49 9.10 -4.90
N ASN A 74 0.86 10.10 -4.09
CA ASN A 74 1.23 11.43 -4.62
C ASN A 74 2.54 11.40 -5.44
N GLU A 75 3.55 10.64 -5.01
CA GLU A 75 4.86 10.59 -5.67
C GLU A 75 4.88 9.67 -6.90
N TYR A 76 4.17 8.54 -6.85
CA TYR A 76 4.26 7.47 -7.85
C TYR A 76 2.96 7.23 -8.63
N GLY A 77 1.84 7.82 -8.19
CA GLY A 77 0.52 7.43 -8.65
C GLY A 77 0.15 6.03 -8.15
N GLY A 78 -0.60 5.29 -8.96
CA GLY A 78 -0.98 3.91 -8.68
C GLY A 78 -2.15 3.79 -7.71
N ILE A 79 -2.28 2.60 -7.14
CA ILE A 79 -3.39 2.19 -6.29
C ILE A 79 -2.80 1.72 -4.97
N TYR A 80 -3.26 2.29 -3.86
CA TYR A 80 -2.92 1.78 -2.54
C TYR A 80 -4.01 0.81 -2.07
N LEU A 81 -3.60 -0.34 -1.55
CA LEU A 81 -4.50 -1.32 -0.92
C LEU A 81 -4.01 -1.64 0.49
N ASP A 82 -4.95 -1.71 1.44
CA ASP A 82 -4.68 -2.27 2.75
C ASP A 82 -4.50 -3.79 2.64
N THR A 83 -3.66 -4.36 3.52
CA THR A 83 -3.22 -5.76 3.43
C THR A 83 -4.29 -6.80 3.71
N ASP A 84 -5.49 -6.37 4.11
CA ASP A 84 -6.68 -7.16 4.36
C ASP A 84 -7.76 -6.97 3.26
N VAL A 85 -7.43 -6.28 2.17
CA VAL A 85 -8.31 -6.12 1.01
C VAL A 85 -8.07 -7.24 0.00
N GLU A 86 -9.09 -8.05 -0.25
CA GLU A 86 -9.11 -9.03 -1.34
C GLU A 86 -9.61 -8.39 -2.65
N LEU A 87 -8.93 -8.68 -3.75
CA LEU A 87 -9.47 -8.39 -5.08
C LEU A 87 -10.26 -9.59 -5.59
N ILE A 88 -11.44 -9.33 -6.13
CA ILE A 88 -12.31 -10.34 -6.77
C ILE A 88 -12.36 -10.20 -8.30
N LYS A 89 -11.78 -9.12 -8.84
CA LYS A 89 -11.71 -8.78 -10.26
C LYS A 89 -10.53 -7.83 -10.55
N PRO A 90 -10.09 -7.70 -11.82
CA PRO A 90 -9.06 -6.73 -12.20
C PRO A 90 -9.48 -5.29 -11.91
N LEU A 91 -8.49 -4.41 -11.70
CA LEU A 91 -8.69 -2.98 -11.42
C LEU A 91 -8.65 -2.09 -12.67
N ASP A 92 -8.47 -2.68 -13.86
CA ASP A 92 -8.21 -1.95 -15.11
C ASP A 92 -9.31 -0.92 -15.46
N ASP A 93 -10.58 -1.25 -15.17
CA ASP A 93 -11.73 -0.37 -15.40
C ASP A 93 -11.68 0.92 -14.55
N LEU A 94 -10.88 0.93 -13.49
CA LEU A 94 -10.73 2.10 -12.62
C LEU A 94 -9.59 3.02 -13.07
N LEU A 95 -8.69 2.56 -13.94
CA LEU A 95 -7.51 3.35 -14.36
C LEU A 95 -7.85 4.56 -15.23
N ILE A 96 -9.04 4.56 -15.83
CA ILE A 96 -9.53 5.63 -16.71
C ILE A 96 -9.87 6.91 -15.95
N TYR A 97 -10.16 6.80 -14.65
CA TYR A 97 -10.52 7.95 -13.83
C TYR A 97 -9.28 8.78 -13.45
N PRO A 98 -9.44 10.09 -13.21
CA PRO A 98 -8.34 10.92 -12.72
C PRO A 98 -7.92 10.54 -11.30
N ALA A 99 -8.88 10.15 -10.45
CA ALA A 99 -8.67 9.64 -9.10
C ALA A 99 -9.93 8.91 -8.61
N TYR A 100 -9.77 8.01 -7.65
CA TYR A 100 -10.87 7.39 -6.91
C TYR A 100 -10.42 7.00 -5.50
N ILE A 101 -11.37 6.85 -4.58
CA ILE A 101 -11.16 6.39 -3.21
C ILE A 101 -12.27 5.38 -2.90
N GLY A 102 -11.88 4.21 -2.37
CA GLY A 102 -12.81 3.25 -1.76
C GLY A 102 -12.86 3.45 -0.25
N LEU A 103 -14.05 3.32 0.35
CA LEU A 103 -14.29 3.40 1.80
C LEU A 103 -14.67 2.02 2.34
#